data_AF-A0A8S2WF96-F1
#
_entry.id   AF-A0A8S2WF96-F1
#
_cell.length_a   1.000
_cell.length_b   1.000
_cell.length_c   1.000
_cell.angle_alpha   90.00
_cell.angle_beta   90.00
_cell.angle_gamma   90.00
#
_symmetry.space_group_name_H-M   'P 1'
#
loop_
_entity.id
_entity.type
_entity.pdbx_description
1 polymer ?
#
loop_
_entity_poly.entity_id
_entity_poly.type
_entity_poly.pdbx_seq_one_letter_code
_entity_poly.pdbx_strand_id
1 'polypeptide(L)'
;EKARTDLAKYIDEAKTQLTQSLNKIKNELASSRASDDFTEIELKQWNAQLEKLGRMLEKPPSIDIVEDDQSQSFIRIIQRKGI
;
A
#
# COMPACT_ATOMS: atom_id res chain seq x y z
N GLU A 1 10.09 19.76 -12.38
CA GLU A 1 10.43 19.52 -10.95
C GLU A 1 9.27 19.08 -10.08
N LYS A 2 8.18 19.85 -9.99
CA LYS A 2 7.00 19.52 -9.14
C LYS A 2 6.48 18.08 -9.28
N ALA A 3 6.29 17.59 -10.50
CA ALA A 3 5.86 16.21 -10.74
C ALA A 3 6.88 15.14 -10.27
N ARG A 4 8.18 15.45 -10.19
CA ARG A 4 9.15 14.52 -9.60
C ARG A 4 9.06 14.51 -8.08
N THR A 5 8.88 15.68 -7.48
CA THR A 5 8.67 15.83 -6.03
C THR A 5 7.40 15.14 -5.57
N ASP A 6 6.29 15.32 -6.29
CA ASP A 6 5.01 14.70 -5.98
C ASP A 6 5.11 13.16 -6.07
N LEU A 7 5.88 12.64 -7.04
CA LEU A 7 6.10 11.21 -7.22
C LEU A 7 6.91 10.63 -6.05
N ALA A 8 7.99 11.31 -5.68
CA ALA A 8 8.83 10.91 -4.56
C ALA A 8 8.03 10.88 -3.25
N LYS A 9 7.20 11.90 -3.01
CA LYS A 9 6.31 11.96 -1.85
C LYS A 9 5.31 10.81 -1.84
N TYR A 10 4.68 10.51 -2.97
CA TYR A 10 3.75 9.40 -3.09
C TYR A 10 4.40 8.04 -2.77
N ILE A 11 5.61 7.81 -3.30
CA ILE A 11 6.36 6.58 -3.03
C ILE A 11 6.69 6.46 -1.52
N ASP A 12 7.08 7.55 -0.88
CA ASP A 12 7.44 7.56 0.53
C ASP A 12 6.23 7.32 1.45
N GLU A 13 5.09 7.93 1.12
CA GLU A 13 3.82 7.68 1.81
C GLU A 13 3.38 6.22 1.66
N ALA A 14 3.47 5.66 0.45
CA ALA A 14 3.14 4.26 0.19
C ALA A 14 4.03 3.30 0.99
N LYS A 15 5.35 3.55 1.02
CA LYS A 15 6.30 2.77 1.84
C LYS A 15 5.97 2.84 3.33
N THR A 16 5.66 4.03 3.82
CA THR A 16 5.30 4.27 5.21
C THR A 16 4.04 3.49 5.59
N GLN A 17 2.99 3.56 4.77
CA GLN A 17 1.74 2.83 5.00
C GLN A 17 1.93 1.31 4.99
N LEU A 18 2.73 0.79 4.06
CA LEU A 18 3.07 -0.64 4.00
C LEU A 18 3.81 -1.08 5.27
N THR A 19 4.80 -0.31 5.70
CA THR A 19 5.59 -0.60 6.91
C THR A 19 4.72 -0.58 8.16
N GLN A 20 3.85 0.41 8.30
CA GLN A 20 2.91 0.50 9.42
C GLN A 20 1.94 -0.69 9.45
N SER A 21 1.42 -1.09 8.29
CA SER A 21 0.48 -2.21 8.18
C SER A 21 1.15 -3.54 8.56
N LEU A 22 2.38 -3.77 8.09
CA LEU A 22 3.15 -4.96 8.44
C LEU A 22 3.49 -4.99 9.94
N ASN A 23 3.89 -3.86 10.52
CA ASN A 23 4.17 -3.76 11.95
C ASN A 23 2.90 -4.02 12.79
N LYS A 24 1.74 -3.56 12.33
CA LYS A 24 0.47 -3.83 12.99
C LYS A 24 0.16 -5.33 13.00
N ILE A 25 0.23 -6.00 11.85
CA ILE A 25 0.02 -7.46 11.75
C ILE A 25 1.01 -8.21 12.64
N LYS A 26 2.29 -7.82 12.61
CA LYS A 26 3.33 -8.40 13.46
C LYS A 26 2.99 -8.28 14.95
N ASN A 27 2.54 -7.11 15.39
CA ASN A 27 2.22 -6.86 16.79
C ASN A 27 0.96 -7.64 17.22
N GLU A 28 -0.09 -7.64 16.39
CA GLU A 28 -1.29 -8.43 16.64
C GLU A 28 -0.96 -9.91 16.77
N LEU A 29 -0.16 -10.46 15.84
CA LEU A 29 0.24 -11.86 15.85
C LEU A 29 1.12 -12.21 17.06
N ALA A 30 2.01 -11.29 17.49
CA ALA A 30 2.79 -11.46 18.70
C ALA A 30 1.92 -11.43 19.97
N SER A 31 0.95 -10.52 20.03
CA SER A 31 0.00 -10.42 21.14
C SER A 31 -0.89 -11.65 21.25
N SER A 32 -1.54 -12.09 20.16
CA SER A 32 -2.41 -13.28 20.17
C SER A 32 -1.64 -14.56 20.48
N ARG A 33 -0.38 -14.67 20.04
CA ARG A 33 0.49 -15.78 20.42
C ARG A 33 0.82 -15.77 21.91
N ALA A 34 1.05 -14.59 22.49
CA ALA A 34 1.37 -14.46 23.91
C ALA A 34 0.16 -14.75 24.81
N SER A 35 -1.05 -14.47 24.34
CA SER A 35 -2.30 -14.74 25.06
C SER A 35 -2.89 -16.14 24.80
N ASP A 36 -2.32 -16.94 23.90
CA ASP A 36 -2.90 -18.20 23.38
C ASP A 36 -4.35 -18.02 22.88
N ASP A 37 -4.66 -16.81 22.41
CA ASP A 37 -5.99 -16.36 22.03
C ASP A 37 -5.99 -16.04 20.54
N PHE A 38 -5.69 -17.04 19.72
CA PHE A 38 -5.82 -16.93 18.27
C PHE A 38 -6.99 -17.77 17.81
N THR A 39 -7.87 -17.13 17.04
CA THR A 39 -8.99 -17.77 16.38
C THR A 39 -8.68 -17.99 14.90
N GLU A 40 -9.34 -18.98 14.28
CA GLU A 40 -9.27 -19.17 12.83
C GLU A 40 -9.69 -17.90 12.05
N ILE A 41 -10.56 -17.07 12.66
CA ILE A 41 -11.04 -15.82 12.09
C ILE A 41 -9.89 -14.80 11.98
N GLU A 42 -9.09 -14.64 13.03
CA GLU A 42 -7.95 -13.70 13.03
C GLU A 42 -6.86 -14.13 12.04
N LEU A 43 -6.57 -15.44 11.96
CA LEU A 43 -5.65 -15.98 10.95
C LEU A 43 -6.10 -15.66 9.53
N LYS A 44 -7.39 -15.84 9.23
CA LYS A 44 -7.97 -15.47 7.93
C LYS A 44 -7.85 -13.97 7.66
N GLN A 45 -8.06 -13.13 8.67
CA GLN A 45 -7.93 -11.68 8.53
C GLN A 45 -6.48 -11.25 8.24
N TRP A 46 -5.50 -11.73 9.01
CA TRP A 46 -4.10 -11.42 8.76
C TRP A 46 -3.66 -11.91 7.39
N ASN A 47 -4.08 -13.12 6.98
CA ASN A 47 -3.72 -13.65 5.68
C ASN A 47 -4.32 -12.80 4.54
N ALA A 48 -5.58 -12.37 4.66
CA ALA A 48 -6.20 -11.46 3.68
C ALA A 48 -5.51 -10.09 3.63
N GLN A 49 -5.07 -9.57 4.78
CA GLN A 49 -4.31 -8.31 4.83
C GLN A 49 -2.93 -8.47 4.18
N LEU A 50 -2.21 -9.56 4.46
CA LEU A 50 -0.92 -9.88 3.84
C LEU A 50 -1.05 -10.04 2.32
N GLU A 51 -2.07 -10.75 1.83
CA GLU A 51 -2.33 -10.85 0.39
C GLU A 51 -2.61 -9.48 -0.25
N LYS A 52 -3.38 -8.62 0.44
CA LYS A 52 -3.65 -7.27 -0.06
C LYS A 52 -2.36 -6.44 -0.16
N LEU A 53 -1.51 -6.50 0.85
CA LEU A 53 -0.20 -5.83 0.86
C LEU A 53 0.71 -6.40 -0.24
N GLY A 54 0.73 -7.73 -0.43
CA GLY A 54 1.45 -8.39 -1.51
C GLY A 54 1.00 -7.94 -2.88
N ARG A 55 -0.32 -7.88 -3.13
CA ARG A 55 -0.89 -7.37 -4.39
C ARG A 55 -0.50 -5.92 -4.67
N MET A 56 -0.40 -5.06 -3.64
CA MET A 56 0.06 -3.68 -3.80
C MET A 56 1.53 -3.58 -4.21
N LEU A 57 2.37 -4.55 -3.83
CA LEU A 57 3.77 -4.63 -4.22
C LEU A 57 3.96 -5.24 -5.61
N GLU A 58 3.20 -6.29 -5.94
CA GLU A 58 3.29 -6.98 -7.23
C GLU A 58 2.67 -6.18 -8.37
N LYS A 59 1.59 -5.44 -8.08
CA LYS A 59 0.87 -4.60 -9.03
C LYS A 59 0.75 -3.20 -8.45
N PRO A 60 1.87 -2.46 -8.37
CA PRO A 60 1.82 -1.07 -7.93
C PRO A 60 0.89 -0.29 -8.87
N PRO A 61 0.11 0.68 -8.35
CA PRO A 61 -0.76 1.48 -9.18
C PRO A 61 0.03 2.14 -10.31
N SER A 62 -0.52 2.13 -11.53
CA SER A 62 0.12 2.82 -12.66
C SER A 62 0.04 4.31 -12.42
N ILE A 63 1.17 5.00 -12.58
CA ILE A 63 1.26 6.44 -12.42
C ILE A 63 1.37 7.06 -13.81
N ASP A 64 0.35 7.82 -14.20
CA ASP A 64 0.41 8.62 -15.42
C ASP A 64 0.67 10.09 -15.05
N ILE A 65 1.61 10.68 -15.77
CA ILE A 65 1.89 12.11 -15.71
C ILE A 65 1.01 12.76 -16.77
N VAL A 66 0.03 13.55 -16.35
CA VAL A 66 -0.83 14.30 -17.27
C VAL A 66 -0.23 15.69 -17.41
N GLU A 67 0.14 16.07 -18.64
CA GLU A 67 0.45 17.45 -18.99
C GLU A 67 -0.85 18.18 -19.33
N ASP A 68 -1.14 19.26 -18.60
CA ASP A 68 -2.20 20.20 -18.96
C ASP A 68 -1.62 21.29 -19.88
N ASP A 69 -2.44 21.78 -20.81
CA ASP A 69 -2.11 22.71 -21.92
C ASP A 69 -1.57 24.08 -21.43
N GLN A 70 -1.47 24.25 -20.11
CA GLN A 70 -0.95 25.42 -19.41
C GLN A 70 0.19 25.05 -18.45
N SER A 71 1.26 24.44 -18.96
CA SER A 71 2.58 24.34 -18.30
C SER A 71 2.65 23.69 -16.90
N GLN A 72 1.60 23.01 -16.43
CA GLN A 72 1.58 22.31 -15.15
C GLN A 72 1.31 20.83 -15.33
N SER A 73 2.34 20.00 -15.08
CA SER A 73 2.18 18.54 -15.00
C SER A 73 1.73 18.15 -13.59
N PHE A 74 0.73 17.26 -13.49
CA PHE A 74 0.29 16.67 -12.23
C PHE A 74 0.23 15.14 -12.33
N ILE A 75 0.38 14.49 -11.18
CA ILE A 75 0.36 13.03 -11.08
C ILE A 75 -1.08 12.54 -10.87
N ARG A 76 -1.51 11.55 -11.66
CA ARG A 76 -2.71 10.77 -11.36
C ARG A 76 -2.38 9.30 -11.19
N ILE A 77 -2.93 8.72 -10.12
CA ILE A 77 -2.93 7.28 -9.92
C ILE A 77 -4.04 6.69 -10.78
N ILE A 78 -3.68 5.75 -11.66
CA ILE A 78 -4.65 5.03 -12.47
C ILE A 78 -4.72 3.58 -11.99
N GLN A 79 -5.91 3.17 -11.58
CA GLN A 79 -6.23 1.76 -11.43
C GLN A 79 -6.56 1.19 -12.80
N ARG A 80 -5.57 0.62 -13.50
CA ARG A 80 -5.87 -0.21 -14.66
C ARG A 80 -6.56 -1.49 -14.17
N LYS A 81 -7.87 -1.61 -14.39
CA LYS A 81 -8.55 -2.90 -14.39
C LYS A 81 -7.89 -3.73 -15.50
N GLY A 82 -7.22 -4.81 -15.12
CA GLY A 82 -6.57 -5.72 -16.07
C GLY A 82 -7.56 -6.22 -17.11
N ILE A 83 -7.09 -6.30 -18.35
CA ILE A 83 -7.70 -7.02 -19.46
C ILE A 83 -7.57 -8.52 -19.19
#